data_AF-A0A1I2M8W1-F1
#
_entry.id   AF-A0A1I2M8W1-F1
#
_cell.length_a   1.000
_cell.length_b   1.000
_cell.length_c   1.000
_cell.angle_alpha   90.00
_cell.angle_beta   90.00
_cell.angle_gamma   90.00
#
_symmetry.space_group_name_H-M   'P 1'
#
loop_
_entity.id
_entity.type
_entity.pdbx_description
1 polymer ?
#
loop_
_entity_poly.entity_id
_entity_poly.type
_entity_poly.pdbx_seq_one_letter_code
_entity_poly.pdbx_strand_id
1 'polypeptide(L)'
;MPRDRRAWLERLRDGRFVDPVPLRVASLVVVAVGTAVCVAFHTEPTISAIAASVIITGVVVVVPNLWFPYADRATARRVHEVGGLPIRLWLPVRRWASGQRAVGVPTSLPVVWTVDDAGLHGWAPEEPEPVSTVLWSDVTSIDVGEYRPPWYPTFTMSCLRLETVHGPVRLRARYGLGSVGGGSDRHDRELVRALRAVHPPEPRPVPRGSALGLPGD
;
A
#
# COMPACT_ATOMS: atom_id res chain seq x y z
N MET A 1 10.56 16.02 13.40
CA MET A 1 9.79 14.85 12.93
C MET A 1 8.28 15.04 12.65
N PRO A 2 7.56 16.10 13.12
CA PRO A 2 6.16 16.33 12.70
C PRO A 2 5.98 16.90 11.26
N ARG A 3 6.97 17.65 10.75
CA ARG A 3 6.91 18.31 9.43
C ARG A 3 6.84 17.33 8.26
N ASP A 4 7.59 16.23 8.31
CA ASP A 4 7.56 15.20 7.25
C ASP A 4 6.19 14.54 7.11
N ARG A 5 5.41 14.46 8.21
CA ARG A 5 4.10 13.78 8.22
C ARG A 5 3.03 14.59 7.49
N ARG A 6 2.94 15.89 7.75
CA ARG A 6 1.97 16.76 7.06
C ARG A 6 2.32 16.88 5.58
N ALA A 7 3.59 17.11 5.29
CA ALA A 7 4.09 17.13 3.91
C ALA A 7 3.80 15.81 3.18
N TRP A 8 3.88 14.68 3.87
CA TRP A 8 3.51 13.39 3.30
C TRP A 8 2.00 13.26 3.00
N LEU A 9 1.11 13.57 3.95
CA LEU A 9 -0.34 13.53 3.72
C LEU A 9 -0.79 14.53 2.66
N GLU A 10 -0.20 15.72 2.63
CA GLU A 10 -0.46 16.75 1.61
C GLU A 10 -0.10 16.22 0.21
N ARG A 11 1.07 15.59 0.05
CA ARG A 11 1.41 14.93 -1.21
C ARG A 11 0.38 13.88 -1.64
N LEU A 12 -0.20 13.15 -0.70
CA LEU A 12 -1.24 12.17 -1.00
C LEU A 12 -2.56 12.81 -1.40
N ARG A 13 -2.91 13.93 -0.82
CA ARG A 13 -4.08 14.72 -1.23
C ARG A 13 -3.86 15.28 -2.64
N ASP A 14 -2.64 15.73 -2.93
CA ASP A 14 -2.26 16.29 -4.23
C ASP A 14 -2.00 15.23 -5.32
N GLY A 15 -2.06 13.93 -5.01
CA GLY A 15 -1.72 12.86 -5.96
C GLY A 15 -0.25 12.84 -6.40
N ARG A 16 0.65 13.43 -5.61
CA ARG A 16 2.09 13.50 -5.91
C ARG A 16 2.84 12.31 -5.31
N PHE A 17 3.30 11.40 -6.17
CA PHE A 17 4.10 10.25 -5.75
C PHE A 17 5.60 10.58 -5.79
N VAL A 18 6.33 10.20 -4.74
CA VAL A 18 7.79 10.43 -4.68
C VAL A 18 8.48 9.46 -5.63
N ASP A 19 9.31 9.99 -6.52
CA ASP A 19 10.16 9.15 -7.36
C ASP A 19 11.28 8.53 -6.50
N PRO A 20 11.41 7.19 -6.43
CA PRO A 20 12.45 6.53 -5.62
C PRO A 20 13.84 6.63 -6.27
N VAL A 21 14.20 7.78 -6.85
CA VAL A 21 15.49 8.00 -7.54
C VAL A 21 16.68 7.66 -6.63
N PRO A 22 16.76 8.13 -5.37
CA PRO A 22 17.89 7.79 -4.51
C PRO A 22 18.01 6.28 -4.25
N LEU A 23 16.89 5.59 -4.10
CA LEU A 23 16.86 4.14 -3.90
C LEU A 23 17.30 3.41 -5.17
N ARG A 24 16.83 3.84 -6.35
CA ARG A 24 17.27 3.30 -7.65
C ARG A 24 18.77 3.46 -7.84
N VAL A 25 19.31 4.65 -7.53
CA VAL A 25 20.75 4.92 -7.63
C VAL A 25 21.53 4.03 -6.67
N ALA A 26 21.13 3.98 -5.39
CA ALA A 26 21.79 3.14 -4.39
C ALA A 26 21.79 1.66 -4.80
N SER A 27 20.66 1.16 -5.28
CA SER A 27 20.59 -0.24 -5.69
C SER A 27 21.36 -0.53 -6.99
N LEU A 28 21.44 0.43 -7.93
CA LEU A 28 22.29 0.30 -9.12
C LEU A 28 23.78 0.28 -8.75
N VAL A 29 24.18 1.09 -7.77
CA VAL A 29 25.55 1.05 -7.19
C VAL A 29 25.82 -0.30 -6.56
N VAL A 30 24.89 -0.86 -5.77
CA VAL A 30 25.05 -2.19 -5.16
C VAL A 30 25.21 -3.28 -6.22
N VAL A 31 24.42 -3.26 -7.29
CA VAL A 31 24.54 -4.22 -8.41
C VAL A 31 25.88 -4.06 -9.13
N ALA A 32 26.32 -2.83 -9.39
CA ALA A 32 27.60 -2.55 -10.06
C ALA A 32 28.80 -3.04 -9.21
N VAL A 33 28.80 -2.72 -7.92
CA VAL A 33 29.85 -3.16 -6.98
C VAL A 33 29.84 -4.67 -6.83
N GLY A 34 28.67 -5.30 -6.64
CA GLY A 34 28.54 -6.75 -6.56
C GLY A 34 29.09 -7.44 -7.81
N THR A 35 28.76 -6.93 -8.99
CA THR A 35 29.29 -7.45 -10.26
C THR A 35 30.81 -7.32 -10.34
N ALA A 36 31.37 -6.17 -9.96
CA ALA A 36 32.82 -5.96 -9.95
C ALA A 36 33.53 -6.94 -9.00
N VAL A 37 32.96 -7.21 -7.82
CA VAL A 37 33.48 -8.19 -6.86
C VAL A 37 33.42 -9.62 -7.43
N CYS A 38 32.33 -10.02 -8.08
CA CYS A 38 32.25 -11.33 -8.75
C CYS A 38 33.34 -11.51 -9.82
N VAL A 39 33.62 -10.46 -10.61
CA VAL A 39 34.66 -10.52 -11.65
C VAL A 39 36.07 -10.58 -11.04
N ALA A 40 36.34 -9.74 -10.03
CA ALA A 40 37.65 -9.66 -9.38
C ALA A 40 38.01 -10.94 -8.60
N PHE A 41 37.03 -11.59 -7.98
CA PHE A 41 37.22 -12.76 -7.12
C PHE A 41 36.60 -14.05 -7.71
N HIS A 42 36.56 -14.16 -9.05
CA HIS A 42 35.94 -15.30 -9.74
C HIS A 42 36.59 -16.66 -9.41
N THR A 43 37.85 -16.66 -8.95
CA THR A 43 38.57 -17.85 -8.49
C THR A 43 38.25 -18.24 -7.05
N GLU A 44 37.60 -17.34 -6.28
CA GLU A 44 37.21 -17.59 -4.89
C GLU A 44 35.70 -17.86 -4.80
N PRO A 45 35.28 -19.13 -4.64
CA PRO A 45 33.88 -19.51 -4.76
C PRO A 45 33.00 -18.89 -3.66
N THR A 46 33.54 -18.71 -2.45
CA THR A 46 32.80 -18.14 -1.32
C THR A 46 32.50 -16.65 -1.51
N ILE A 47 33.49 -15.86 -1.94
CA ILE A 47 33.30 -14.42 -2.20
C ILE A 47 32.35 -14.21 -3.38
N SER A 48 32.53 -15.00 -4.44
CA SER A 48 31.65 -14.97 -5.61
C SER A 48 30.20 -15.31 -5.26
N ALA A 49 29.96 -16.30 -4.40
CA ALA A 49 28.61 -16.65 -3.95
C ALA A 49 27.95 -15.54 -3.12
N ILE A 50 28.69 -14.92 -2.20
CA ILE A 50 28.18 -13.78 -1.42
C ILE A 50 27.85 -12.61 -2.35
N ALA A 51 28.75 -12.25 -3.25
CA ALA A 51 28.53 -11.16 -4.20
C ALA A 51 27.34 -11.45 -5.13
N ALA A 52 27.20 -12.68 -5.63
CA ALA A 52 26.03 -13.10 -6.41
C ALA A 52 24.72 -12.96 -5.61
N SER A 53 24.71 -13.33 -4.32
CA SER A 53 23.54 -13.16 -3.46
C SER A 53 23.16 -11.68 -3.26
N VAL A 54 24.16 -10.79 -3.15
CA VAL A 54 23.96 -9.34 -3.04
C VAL A 54 23.43 -8.78 -4.35
N ILE A 55 23.93 -9.23 -5.51
CA ILE A 55 23.40 -8.85 -6.82
C ILE A 55 21.93 -9.29 -6.94
N ILE A 56 21.62 -10.55 -6.65
CA ILE A 56 20.24 -11.07 -6.73
C ILE A 56 19.32 -10.25 -5.83
N THR A 57 19.73 -10.00 -4.58
CA THR A 57 18.97 -9.18 -3.63
C THR A 57 18.78 -7.76 -4.16
N GLY A 58 19.84 -7.16 -4.71
CA GLY A 58 19.81 -5.86 -5.36
C GLY A 58 18.81 -5.82 -6.51
N VAL A 59 18.87 -6.75 -7.45
CA VAL A 59 17.95 -6.85 -8.60
C VAL A 59 16.50 -7.02 -8.14
N VAL A 60 16.25 -7.90 -7.17
CA VAL A 60 14.92 -8.13 -6.59
C VAL A 60 14.35 -6.86 -5.94
N VAL A 61 15.20 -5.97 -5.43
CA VAL A 61 14.79 -4.66 -4.89
C VAL A 61 14.65 -3.61 -6.00
N VAL A 62 15.53 -3.59 -6.99
CA VAL A 62 15.59 -2.59 -8.07
C VAL A 62 14.39 -2.71 -9.00
N VAL A 63 14.16 -3.92 -9.54
CA VAL A 63 13.23 -4.14 -10.64
C VAL A 63 11.80 -3.70 -10.28
N PRO A 64 11.26 -4.03 -9.09
CA PRO A 64 9.96 -3.52 -8.69
C PRO A 64 9.94 -1.99 -8.53
N ASN A 65 11.01 -1.38 -8.02
CA ASN A 65 11.11 0.08 -7.85
C ASN A 65 11.24 0.87 -9.17
N LEU A 66 11.61 0.20 -10.27
CA LEU A 66 11.59 0.80 -11.60
C LEU A 66 10.18 0.79 -12.19
N TRP A 67 9.43 -0.30 -12.03
CA TRP A 67 8.12 -0.47 -12.66
C TRP A 67 7.00 0.30 -11.94
N PHE A 68 6.95 0.26 -10.60
CA PHE A 68 5.81 0.81 -9.86
C PHE A 68 5.55 2.31 -10.11
N PRO A 69 6.56 3.19 -10.20
CA PRO A 69 6.32 4.60 -10.43
C PRO A 69 5.80 4.92 -11.83
N TYR A 70 6.03 4.04 -12.82
CA TYR A 70 5.42 4.18 -14.14
C TYR A 70 3.92 3.88 -14.09
N ALA A 71 3.54 2.75 -13.49
CA ALA A 71 2.14 2.35 -13.34
C ALA A 71 1.34 3.40 -12.56
N ASP A 72 1.90 3.92 -11.46
CA ASP A 72 1.20 4.89 -10.61
C ASP A 72 1.00 6.24 -11.34
N ARG A 73 1.98 6.69 -12.14
CA ARG A 73 1.85 7.90 -12.97
C ARG A 73 0.88 7.71 -14.13
N ALA A 74 0.92 6.56 -14.80
CA ALA A 74 -0.01 6.25 -15.88
C ALA A 74 -1.44 6.24 -15.36
N THR A 75 -1.69 5.59 -14.22
CA THR A 75 -3.00 5.61 -13.56
C THR A 75 -3.40 7.01 -13.12
N ALA A 76 -2.50 7.79 -12.49
CA ALA A 76 -2.84 9.16 -12.09
C ALA A 76 -3.20 10.06 -13.26
N ARG A 77 -2.45 10.00 -14.37
CA ARG A 77 -2.78 10.76 -15.60
C ARG A 77 -4.17 10.39 -16.10
N ARG A 78 -4.47 9.09 -16.17
CA ARG A 78 -5.79 8.61 -16.60
C ARG A 78 -6.92 9.09 -15.71
N VAL A 79 -6.76 9.00 -14.40
CA VAL A 79 -7.79 9.49 -13.48
C VAL A 79 -8.03 11.00 -13.67
N HIS A 80 -6.99 11.78 -13.94
CA HIS A 80 -7.15 13.19 -14.29
C HIS A 80 -7.83 13.39 -15.65
N GLU A 81 -7.57 12.51 -16.62
CA GLU A 81 -8.19 12.54 -17.97
C GLU A 81 -9.68 12.15 -17.94
N VAL A 82 -10.07 11.20 -17.10
CA VAL A 82 -11.49 10.83 -16.87
C VAL A 82 -12.26 12.02 -16.30
N GLY A 83 -11.61 12.84 -15.46
CA GLY A 83 -12.18 14.06 -14.92
C GLY A 83 -13.38 13.84 -13.99
N GLY A 84 -13.86 14.92 -13.37
CA GLY A 84 -15.15 14.93 -12.66
C GLY A 84 -15.19 14.33 -11.25
N LEU A 85 -14.16 13.59 -10.80
CA LEU A 85 -14.10 13.08 -9.43
C LEU A 85 -13.42 14.08 -8.49
N PRO A 86 -14.09 14.57 -7.42
CA PRO A 86 -13.47 15.43 -6.42
C PRO A 86 -12.60 14.60 -5.47
N ILE A 87 -11.44 14.17 -5.96
CA ILE A 87 -10.54 13.27 -5.23
C ILE A 87 -9.94 14.00 -4.03
N ARG A 88 -10.18 13.44 -2.84
CA ARG A 88 -9.66 13.95 -1.56
C ARG A 88 -8.36 13.28 -1.15
N LEU A 89 -8.13 12.04 -1.59
CA LEU A 89 -6.93 11.29 -1.25
C LEU A 89 -6.57 10.29 -2.34
N TRP A 90 -5.27 10.20 -2.62
CA TRP A 90 -4.68 9.19 -3.49
C TRP A 90 -3.92 8.16 -2.65
N LEU A 91 -4.10 6.88 -2.95
CA LEU A 91 -3.55 5.76 -2.19
C LEU A 91 -2.90 4.76 -3.14
N PRO A 92 -1.61 4.86 -3.43
CA PRO A 92 -0.91 3.84 -4.21
C PRO A 92 -0.79 2.57 -3.36
N VAL A 93 -1.31 1.43 -3.83
CA VAL A 93 -1.37 0.17 -3.09
C VAL A 93 -0.59 -0.95 -3.76
N ARG A 94 -0.06 -1.89 -2.98
CA ARG A 94 0.56 -3.11 -3.53
C ARG A 94 -0.51 -4.02 -4.15
N ARG A 95 -0.35 -4.37 -5.45
CA ARG A 95 -1.30 -5.19 -6.24
C ARG A 95 -1.72 -6.48 -5.52
N TRP A 96 -0.80 -7.14 -4.84
CA TRP A 96 -1.04 -8.46 -4.22
C TRP A 96 -1.60 -8.38 -2.80
N ALA A 97 -1.62 -7.18 -2.21
CA ALA A 97 -2.10 -6.93 -0.86
C ALA A 97 -3.51 -6.31 -0.85
N SER A 98 -4.06 -5.94 -2.02
CA SER A 98 -5.48 -5.64 -2.21
C SER A 98 -6.27 -6.94 -2.17
N GLY A 99 -6.40 -7.50 -0.97
CA GLY A 99 -7.09 -8.77 -0.75
C GLY A 99 -8.60 -8.57 -0.83
N GLN A 100 -9.15 -8.39 -2.04
CA GLN A 100 -10.56 -8.68 -2.28
C GLN A 100 -10.68 -10.19 -2.47
N ARG A 101 -10.96 -10.92 -1.38
CA ARG A 101 -11.57 -12.25 -1.45
C ARG A 101 -13.09 -12.07 -1.38
N ALA A 102 -13.65 -11.48 -2.43
CA ALA A 102 -15.06 -11.58 -2.74
C ALA A 102 -15.16 -12.14 -4.17
N VAL A 103 -16.15 -12.99 -4.41
CA VAL A 103 -16.36 -13.75 -5.64
C VAL A 103 -16.34 -12.82 -6.86
N GLY A 104 -15.49 -13.11 -7.85
CA GLY A 104 -15.32 -12.28 -9.06
C GLY A 104 -14.07 -11.40 -9.05
N VAL A 105 -12.88 -11.99 -8.94
CA VAL A 105 -11.61 -11.24 -9.00
C VAL A 105 -11.51 -10.51 -10.35
N PRO A 106 -11.38 -9.17 -10.37
CA PRO A 106 -11.15 -8.44 -11.62
C PRO A 106 -9.87 -8.94 -12.28
N THR A 107 -9.88 -9.09 -13.61
CA THR A 107 -8.68 -9.52 -14.38
C THR A 107 -7.48 -8.58 -14.13
N SER A 108 -7.76 -7.31 -13.85
CA SER A 108 -6.77 -6.26 -13.59
C SER A 108 -6.84 -5.82 -12.12
N LEU A 109 -5.74 -5.99 -11.36
CA LEU A 109 -5.68 -5.62 -9.95
C LEU A 109 -5.38 -4.13 -9.76
N PRO A 110 -6.08 -3.44 -8.83
CA PRO A 110 -5.89 -2.02 -8.60
C PRO A 110 -4.48 -1.70 -8.08
N VAL A 111 -3.87 -0.65 -8.65
CA VAL A 111 -2.54 -0.14 -8.27
C VAL A 111 -2.62 1.14 -7.47
N VAL A 112 -3.67 1.93 -7.70
CA VAL A 112 -3.96 3.19 -7.02
C VAL A 112 -5.42 3.16 -6.62
N TRP A 113 -5.71 3.54 -5.38
CA TRP A 113 -7.05 3.83 -4.91
C TRP A 113 -7.22 5.33 -4.78
N THR A 114 -8.31 5.87 -5.29
CA THR A 114 -8.73 7.24 -5.02
C THR A 114 -9.86 7.24 -4.01
N VAL A 115 -9.97 8.32 -3.25
CA VAL A 115 -10.99 8.49 -2.23
C VAL A 115 -11.72 9.79 -2.48
N ASP A 116 -13.05 9.72 -2.48
CA ASP A 116 -13.93 10.87 -2.62
C ASP A 116 -15.11 10.78 -1.62
N ASP A 117 -16.15 11.57 -1.86
CA ASP A 117 -17.34 11.63 -1.00
C ASP A 117 -18.25 10.40 -1.16
N ALA A 118 -18.12 9.63 -2.24
CA ALA A 118 -18.92 8.44 -2.49
C ALA A 118 -18.25 7.18 -1.94
N GLY A 119 -16.92 7.10 -2.01
CA GLY A 119 -16.20 5.93 -1.53
C GLY A 119 -14.73 5.88 -1.92
N LEU A 120 -14.23 4.65 -2.01
CA LEU A 120 -12.91 4.35 -2.53
C LEU A 120 -13.05 3.69 -3.91
N HIS A 121 -12.25 4.14 -4.87
CA HIS A 121 -12.23 3.63 -6.24
C HIS A 121 -10.83 3.11 -6.57
N GLY A 122 -10.72 1.82 -6.87
CA GLY A 122 -9.50 1.14 -7.23
C GLY A 122 -9.28 1.16 -8.73
N TRP A 123 -8.14 1.67 -9.16
CA TRP A 123 -7.78 1.87 -10.56
C TRP A 123 -6.66 0.94 -10.99
N ALA A 124 -6.80 0.35 -12.16
CA ALA A 124 -5.74 -0.39 -12.84
C ALA A 124 -5.14 0.46 -13.98
N PRO A 125 -3.83 0.34 -14.26
CA PRO A 125 -3.17 1.10 -15.31
C PRO A 125 -3.52 0.60 -16.71
N GLU A 126 -4.27 -0.48 -16.87
CA GLU A 126 -4.73 -0.98 -18.17
C GLU A 126 -6.19 -0.59 -18.46
N GLU A 127 -6.99 -0.30 -17.44
CA GLU A 127 -8.44 -0.12 -17.55
C GLU A 127 -8.86 1.37 -17.64
N PRO A 128 -9.97 1.68 -18.34
CA PRO A 128 -10.48 3.05 -18.46
C PRO A 128 -11.33 3.50 -17.26
N GLU A 129 -11.92 2.54 -16.53
CA GLU A 129 -12.80 2.77 -15.38
C GLU A 129 -12.22 2.13 -14.12
N PRO A 130 -12.71 2.50 -12.91
CA PRO A 130 -12.35 1.80 -11.69
C PRO A 130 -12.67 0.31 -11.80
N VAL A 131 -11.67 -0.53 -11.53
CA VAL A 131 -11.83 -2.01 -11.50
C VAL A 131 -12.48 -2.50 -10.22
N SER A 132 -12.58 -1.62 -9.22
CA SER A 132 -13.12 -1.94 -7.90
C SER A 132 -13.65 -0.67 -7.27
N THR A 133 -14.83 -0.74 -6.68
CA THR A 133 -15.43 0.38 -5.94
C THR A 133 -15.91 -0.13 -4.59
N VAL A 134 -15.61 0.64 -3.54
CA VAL A 134 -16.07 0.40 -2.18
C VAL A 134 -16.80 1.65 -1.74
N LEU A 135 -18.12 1.61 -1.71
CA LEU A 135 -18.93 2.74 -1.29
C LEU A 135 -18.83 2.92 0.23
N TRP A 136 -18.88 4.16 0.69
CA TRP A 136 -18.87 4.42 2.14
C TRP A 136 -20.05 3.79 2.87
N SER A 137 -21.22 3.71 2.22
CA SER A 137 -22.40 3.01 2.72
C SER A 137 -22.15 1.54 3.08
N ASP A 138 -21.17 0.92 2.41
CA ASP A 138 -20.85 -0.49 2.58
C ASP A 138 -19.81 -0.70 3.69
N VAL A 139 -19.11 0.36 4.11
CA VAL A 139 -18.02 0.31 5.09
C VAL A 139 -18.55 0.44 6.51
N THR A 140 -18.38 -0.62 7.29
CA THR A 140 -18.81 -0.69 8.70
C THR A 140 -17.70 -0.32 9.69
N SER A 141 -16.43 -0.53 9.32
CA SER A 141 -15.29 -0.05 10.10
C SER A 141 -14.03 0.11 9.26
N ILE A 142 -13.13 0.98 9.73
CA ILE A 142 -11.84 1.27 9.10
C ILE A 142 -10.78 1.19 10.18
N ASP A 143 -9.88 0.22 10.11
CA ASP A 143 -8.86 -0.04 11.12
C ASP A 143 -7.50 -0.37 10.51
N VAL A 144 -6.47 -0.42 11.34
CA VAL A 144 -5.19 -1.04 10.95
C VAL A 144 -5.32 -2.53 11.21
N GLY A 145 -5.08 -3.33 10.18
CA GLY A 145 -5.07 -4.78 10.24
C GLY A 145 -3.69 -5.35 9.93
N GLU A 146 -3.63 -6.68 10.01
CA GLU A 146 -2.48 -7.47 9.62
C GLU A 146 -2.75 -8.18 8.29
N TYR A 147 -1.75 -8.20 7.44
CA TYR A 147 -1.70 -8.99 6.22
C TYR A 147 -0.51 -9.94 6.27
N ARG A 148 -0.79 -11.23 6.06
CA ARG A 148 0.22 -12.28 5.88
C ARG A 148 0.20 -12.74 4.43
N PRO A 149 1.28 -12.53 3.66
CA PRO A 149 1.36 -13.00 2.30
C PRO A 149 1.37 -14.54 2.26
N PRO A 150 0.61 -15.18 1.36
CA PRO A 150 0.56 -16.63 1.25
C PRO A 150 1.92 -17.30 1.04
N TRP A 151 2.83 -16.65 0.31
CA TRP A 151 4.17 -17.17 0.01
C TRP A 151 5.20 -16.93 1.13
N TYR A 152 4.85 -16.17 2.17
CA TYR A 152 5.74 -15.94 3.31
C TYR A 152 4.94 -15.79 4.62
N PRO A 153 4.35 -16.89 5.13
CA PRO A 153 3.32 -16.84 6.16
C PRO A 153 3.83 -16.41 7.54
N THR A 154 5.15 -16.51 7.78
CA THR A 154 5.81 -16.03 9.00
C THR A 154 5.98 -14.51 9.02
N PHE A 155 5.78 -13.85 7.89
CA PHE A 155 5.95 -12.42 7.75
C PHE A 155 4.62 -11.70 7.84
N THR A 156 4.43 -10.96 8.93
CA THR A 156 3.22 -10.14 9.14
C THR A 156 3.51 -8.71 8.74
N MET A 157 2.58 -8.10 8.03
CA MET A 157 2.67 -6.73 7.56
C MET A 157 1.45 -5.94 8.01
N SER A 158 1.63 -4.68 8.39
CA SER A 158 0.51 -3.80 8.62
C SER A 158 -0.19 -3.45 7.30
N CYS A 159 -1.51 -3.30 7.35
CA CYS A 159 -2.33 -2.84 6.25
C CYS A 159 -3.52 -2.03 6.76
N LEU A 160 -4.10 -1.20 5.89
CA LEU A 160 -5.44 -0.66 6.09
C LEU A 160 -6.45 -1.80 5.90
N ARG A 161 -7.41 -1.92 6.82
CA ARG A 161 -8.49 -2.91 6.77
C ARG A 161 -9.83 -2.17 6.84
N LEU A 162 -10.64 -2.33 5.80
CA LEU A 162 -12.02 -1.88 5.76
C LEU A 162 -12.91 -3.11 5.93
N GLU A 163 -13.76 -3.11 6.95
CA GLU A 163 -14.82 -4.10 7.07
C GLU A 163 -16.00 -3.63 6.25
N THR A 164 -16.37 -4.37 5.22
CA THR A 164 -17.54 -4.06 4.39
C THR A 164 -18.64 -5.10 4.58
N VAL A 165 -19.87 -4.76 4.21
CA VAL A 165 -20.98 -5.73 4.16
C VAL A 165 -20.72 -6.91 3.23
N HIS A 166 -19.79 -6.76 2.28
CA HIS A 166 -19.36 -7.80 1.34
C HIS A 166 -18.08 -8.54 1.78
N GLY A 167 -17.56 -8.21 2.97
CA GLY A 167 -16.35 -8.80 3.53
C GLY A 167 -15.18 -7.81 3.68
N PRO A 168 -14.06 -8.26 4.23
CA PRO A 168 -12.93 -7.39 4.52
C PRO A 168 -12.16 -7.00 3.25
N VAL A 169 -11.94 -5.71 3.05
CA VAL A 169 -11.02 -5.16 2.05
C VAL A 169 -9.73 -4.75 2.75
N ARG A 170 -8.62 -5.35 2.35
CA ARG A 170 -7.29 -5.00 2.88
C ARG A 170 -6.53 -4.20 1.83
N LEU A 171 -5.98 -3.05 2.20
CA LEU A 171 -5.20 -2.20 1.33
C LEU A 171 -3.85 -1.94 1.97
N ARG A 172 -2.77 -2.20 1.23
CA ARG A 172 -1.42 -1.89 1.72
C ARG A 172 -0.78 -0.82 0.88
N ALA A 173 -0.56 0.33 1.51
CA ALA A 173 0.05 1.48 0.89
C ALA A 173 1.50 1.19 0.46
N ARG A 174 1.91 1.65 -0.73
CA ARG A 174 3.24 1.41 -1.29
C ARG A 174 4.33 2.27 -0.65
N TYR A 175 5.57 1.83 -0.85
CA TYR A 175 6.82 2.48 -0.43
C TYR A 175 7.03 3.88 -1.06
N GLY A 176 6.38 4.17 -2.20
CA GLY A 176 6.39 5.48 -2.89
C GLY A 176 5.77 6.63 -2.09
N LEU A 177 5.30 6.34 -0.87
CA LEU A 177 4.81 7.26 0.13
C LEU A 177 5.92 7.90 0.98
N GLY A 178 7.18 7.79 0.58
CA GLY A 178 8.27 8.51 1.24
C GLY A 178 8.66 7.96 2.61
N SER A 179 8.17 6.78 3.01
CA SER A 179 8.73 6.03 4.13
C SER A 179 9.71 4.99 3.59
N VAL A 180 10.98 5.14 3.91
CA VAL A 180 12.09 4.28 3.44
C VAL A 180 11.87 2.79 3.80
N GLY A 181 11.01 2.49 4.79
CA GLY A 181 10.66 1.12 5.22
C GLY A 181 9.36 0.54 4.66
N GLY A 182 8.61 1.26 3.82
CA GLY A 182 7.21 0.92 3.51
C GLY A 182 6.30 1.18 4.71
N GLY A 183 4.97 1.09 4.47
CA GLY A 183 3.95 1.40 5.49
C GLY A 183 4.32 0.83 6.85
N SER A 184 4.76 1.70 7.75
CA SER A 184 4.90 1.40 9.16
C SER A 184 3.50 1.51 9.79
N ASP A 185 3.22 0.80 10.87
CA ASP A 185 1.99 0.95 11.66
C ASP A 185 1.57 2.41 11.88
N ARG A 186 2.55 3.29 12.06
CA ARG A 186 2.32 4.73 12.25
C ARG A 186 1.70 5.41 11.02
N HIS A 187 2.15 5.09 9.81
CA HIS A 187 1.60 5.63 8.57
C HIS A 187 0.20 5.05 8.31
N ASP A 188 0.00 3.76 8.56
CA ASP A 188 -1.32 3.14 8.40
C ASP A 188 -2.35 3.72 9.38
N ARG A 189 -1.96 4.01 10.63
CA ARG A 189 -2.85 4.74 11.58
C ARG A 189 -3.20 6.14 11.10
N GLU A 190 -2.27 6.85 10.47
CA GLU A 190 -2.55 8.17 9.90
C GLU A 190 -3.44 8.09 8.66
N LEU A 191 -3.28 7.04 7.83
CA LEU A 191 -4.23 6.76 6.74
C LEU A 191 -5.63 6.47 7.28
N VAL A 192 -5.75 5.63 8.32
CA VAL A 192 -7.04 5.39 8.99
C VAL A 192 -7.66 6.70 9.49
N ARG A 193 -6.87 7.57 10.13
CA ARG A 193 -7.35 8.89 10.58
C ARG A 193 -7.80 9.76 9.41
N ALA A 194 -7.03 9.82 8.34
CA ALA A 194 -7.36 10.60 7.15
C ALA A 194 -8.66 10.09 6.50
N LEU A 195 -8.83 8.77 6.38
CA LEU A 195 -10.04 8.16 5.83
C LEU A 195 -11.26 8.40 6.72
N ARG A 196 -11.12 8.23 8.04
CA ARG A 196 -12.19 8.56 9.00
C ARG A 196 -12.55 10.05 9.02
N ALA A 197 -11.62 10.93 8.63
CA ALA A 197 -11.91 12.36 8.49
C ALA A 197 -12.67 12.68 7.19
N VAL A 198 -12.49 11.88 6.13
CA VAL A 198 -13.30 11.98 4.91
C VAL A 198 -14.70 11.39 5.16
N HIS A 199 -14.77 10.25 5.82
CA HIS A 199 -16.02 9.62 6.19
C HIS A 199 -15.94 9.04 7.62
N PRO A 200 -16.51 9.71 8.63
CA PRO A 200 -16.55 9.17 9.97
C PRO A 200 -17.47 7.94 9.97
N PRO A 201 -16.99 6.73 10.32
CA PRO A 201 -17.85 5.56 10.40
C PRO A 201 -18.96 5.84 11.40
N GLU A 202 -20.18 5.39 11.12
CA GLU A 202 -21.26 5.44 12.11
C GLU A 202 -20.77 4.81 13.42
N PRO A 203 -21.04 5.45 14.57
CA PRO A 203 -20.62 4.91 15.85
C PRO A 203 -21.23 3.51 16.01
N ARG A 204 -20.37 2.49 16.08
CA ARG A 204 -20.81 1.14 16.46
C ARG A 204 -21.59 1.27 17.76
N PRO A 205 -22.80 0.69 17.86
CA PRO A 205 -23.46 0.57 19.15
C PRO A 205 -22.50 -0.18 20.08
N VAL A 206 -22.04 0.51 21.12
CA VAL A 206 -21.25 -0.12 22.18
C VAL A 206 -22.12 -1.27 22.70
N PRO A 207 -21.65 -2.53 22.66
CA PRO A 207 -22.39 -3.60 23.29
C PRO A 207 -22.52 -3.20 24.76
N ARG A 208 -23.74 -2.85 25.19
CA ARG A 208 -24.04 -2.64 26.60
C ARG A 208 -23.64 -3.93 27.28
N GLY A 209 -22.50 -3.89 27.97
CA GLY A 209 -22.01 -5.03 28.73
C GLY A 209 -23.17 -5.52 29.56
N SER A 210 -23.51 -6.78 29.37
CA SER A 210 -24.47 -7.49 30.22
C SER A 210 -24.10 -7.19 31.66
N ALA A 211 -24.92 -6.38 32.33
CA ALA A 211 -24.95 -6.30 33.77
C ALA A 211 -25.44 -7.67 34.27
N LEU A 212 -24.52 -8.65 34.24
CA LEU A 212 -24.71 -9.92 34.90
C LEU A 212 -24.59 -9.62 36.40
N GLY A 213 -25.72 -9.87 37.06
CA GLY A 213 -26.00 -9.46 38.41
C GLY A 213 -24.99 -9.98 39.42
N LEU A 214 -24.79 -9.15 40.44
CA LEU A 214 -24.39 -9.58 41.76
C LEU A 214 -25.35 -10.68 42.23
N PRO A 215 -24.86 -11.83 42.73
CA PRO A 215 -25.56 -12.52 43.78
C PRO A 215 -25.20 -11.84 45.11
N GLY A 216 -26.23 -11.35 45.80
CA GLY A 216 -26.16 -11.12 47.23
C GLY A 216 -26.15 -12.45 47.98
N ASP A 217 -25.53 -12.39 49.16
CA ASP A 217 -25.48 -13.33 50.28
C ASP A 217 -24.82 -14.71 50.06
#